data_AF-K0J1S4-F1
#
_entry.id   AF-K0J1S4-F1
#
_cell.length_a   1.000
_cell.length_b   1.000
_cell.length_c   1.000
_cell.angle_alpha   90.00
_cell.angle_beta   90.00
_cell.angle_gamma   90.00
#
_symmetry.space_group_name_H-M   'P 1'
#
loop_
_entity.id
_entity.type
_entity.pdbx_description
1 polymer ?
#
loop_
_entity_poly.entity_id
_entity_poly.type
_entity_poly.pdbx_seq_one_letter_code
_entity_poly.pdbx_strand_id
1 'polypeptide(L)'
;MSFTNLEELICEATEEQTTIASLMINLEVKQTGLTEKQVVEKMKEQFKIMKDSVRKGTLESVQSRTGLTGGDGHRLFEYANKHQSFVESGTLLTAANALAVSEVNAAMGRIVATPTAGSAGILPAVMVQALDSGRFTYDQIIHSMFTASALGLVIANKASISGAAGGCQAEIGSATAMAAGALVELAGGTPTQVGHAVGIALKNSLGLVCDPVAGLVEIPCIYRNGLHAITAQAAADMALAGVRSIIPPDEVIQVMHEVGQEMPESLRETGIGGLAGTPTGQKLKEKVLGQSSKENGPAKYNSAYDIVGPIMVGPSSSHTAGAVRIGNIAYQLLNEKPKTVTFTLMGSFAKTYQGHGTDLALLAGVLGLTTMDDQIPEAKAVAKQNGLSYSFTTRVLGSYHPNTVLIELAGESRKVKLIASSIGGGKVEVQELDNYPLKFSGEQPTLVLRHQDSRGVIAELSSFLYEKGFNIARLLNERSSIGGSAITICEVDYLVDDSLLTELKAALPIIDELLLIKTD
;
A
#
# COMPACT_ATOMS: atom_id res chain seq x y z
N MET A 1 20.39 -3.72 10.60
CA MET A 1 20.31 -2.55 9.71
C MET A 1 18.90 -1.99 9.80
N SER A 2 18.73 -0.76 10.27
CA SER A 2 17.47 -0.05 10.12
C SER A 2 17.61 0.81 8.86
N PHE A 3 16.80 0.58 7.84
CA PHE A 3 16.78 1.39 6.61
C PHE A 3 16.15 2.74 6.93
N THR A 4 16.86 3.56 7.69
CA THR A 4 16.42 4.84 8.27
C THR A 4 17.26 6.01 7.79
N ASN A 5 18.44 5.75 7.22
CA ASN A 5 19.41 6.75 6.81
C ASN A 5 20.06 6.31 5.48
N LEU A 6 20.01 7.18 4.46
CA LEU A 6 20.56 6.83 3.15
C LEU A 6 22.09 6.87 3.16
N GLU A 7 22.70 7.75 3.94
CA GLU A 7 24.15 7.81 4.12
C GLU A 7 24.70 6.48 4.68
N GLU A 8 24.06 5.90 5.70
CA GLU A 8 24.43 4.60 6.27
C GLU A 8 24.33 3.49 5.21
N LEU A 9 23.22 3.45 4.46
CA LEU A 9 23.01 2.47 3.40
C LEU A 9 24.06 2.59 2.28
N ILE A 10 24.44 3.82 1.90
CA ILE A 10 25.50 4.08 0.91
C ILE A 10 26.86 3.67 1.44
N CYS A 11 27.17 4.00 2.70
CA CYS A 11 28.43 3.67 3.35
C CYS A 11 28.62 2.16 3.40
N GLU A 12 27.60 1.43 3.88
CA GLU A 12 27.63 -0.03 3.99
C GLU A 12 27.77 -0.71 2.63
N ALA A 13 27.01 -0.27 1.61
CA ALA A 13 27.15 -0.80 0.25
C ALA A 13 28.57 -0.57 -0.32
N THR A 14 29.17 0.58 -0.01
CA THR A 14 30.52 0.94 -0.46
C THR A 14 31.59 0.12 0.26
N GLU A 15 31.49 -0.03 1.58
CA GLU A 15 32.43 -0.78 2.42
C GLU A 15 32.39 -2.28 2.11
N GLU A 16 31.20 -2.86 1.94
CA GLU A 16 31.02 -4.26 1.58
C GLU A 16 31.26 -4.55 0.09
N GLN A 17 31.53 -3.53 -0.73
CA GLN A 17 31.68 -3.62 -2.19
C GLN A 17 30.50 -4.35 -2.85
N THR A 18 29.28 -4.03 -2.40
CA THR A 18 28.04 -4.66 -2.83
C THR A 18 27.05 -3.63 -3.35
N THR A 19 25.93 -4.08 -3.89
CA THR A 19 24.86 -3.21 -4.38
C THR A 19 23.84 -2.95 -3.28
N ILE A 20 23.13 -1.82 -3.36
CA ILE A 20 22.01 -1.53 -2.46
C ILE A 20 20.92 -2.59 -2.61
N ALA A 21 20.68 -3.08 -3.84
CA ALA A 21 19.80 -4.23 -4.10
C ALA A 21 20.19 -5.47 -3.29
N SER A 22 21.47 -5.84 -3.25
CA SER A 22 21.95 -6.99 -2.48
C SER A 22 21.72 -6.82 -0.98
N LEU A 23 21.99 -5.62 -0.43
CA LEU A 23 21.71 -5.33 0.99
C LEU A 23 20.23 -5.49 1.32
N MET A 24 19.35 -5.03 0.43
CA MET A 24 17.91 -5.15 0.60
C MET A 24 17.42 -6.60 0.53
N ILE A 25 17.94 -7.39 -0.41
CA ILE A 25 17.65 -8.83 -0.50
C ILE A 25 18.06 -9.53 0.80
N ASN A 26 19.26 -9.25 1.31
CA ASN A 26 19.77 -9.82 2.55
C ASN A 26 18.90 -9.44 3.76
N LEU A 27 18.42 -8.19 3.82
CA LEU A 27 17.49 -7.76 4.85
C LEU A 27 16.18 -8.55 4.76
N GLU A 28 15.59 -8.66 3.56
CA GLU A 28 14.30 -9.32 3.37
C GLU A 28 14.37 -10.82 3.73
N VAL A 29 15.45 -11.50 3.35
CA VAL A 29 15.75 -12.89 3.77
C VAL A 29 15.79 -13.00 5.30
N LYS A 30 16.47 -12.07 5.96
CA LYS A 30 16.60 -12.06 7.42
C LYS A 30 15.29 -11.75 8.14
N GLN A 31 14.47 -10.85 7.61
CA GLN A 31 13.21 -10.43 8.22
C GLN A 31 12.08 -11.45 8.03
N THR A 32 12.02 -12.07 6.85
CA THR A 32 10.91 -12.97 6.49
C THR A 32 11.24 -14.45 6.73
N GLY A 33 12.52 -14.80 6.89
CA GLY A 33 12.98 -16.18 6.93
C GLY A 33 12.90 -16.92 5.58
N LEU A 34 12.48 -16.23 4.50
CA LEU A 34 12.42 -16.79 3.16
C LEU A 34 13.82 -16.94 2.55
N THR A 35 13.97 -17.90 1.63
CA THR A 35 15.20 -18.00 0.83
C THR A 35 15.31 -16.84 -0.16
N GLU A 36 16.53 -16.46 -0.53
CA GLU A 36 16.79 -15.43 -1.55
C GLU A 36 15.99 -15.69 -2.85
N LYS A 37 15.94 -16.95 -3.29
CA LYS A 37 15.16 -17.35 -4.46
C LYS A 37 13.68 -17.01 -4.29
N GLN A 38 13.07 -17.30 -3.13
CA GLN A 38 11.66 -16.98 -2.87
C GLN A 38 11.41 -15.47 -2.84
N VAL A 39 12.34 -14.70 -2.26
CA VAL A 39 12.29 -13.23 -2.25
C VAL A 39 12.33 -12.67 -3.67
N VAL A 40 13.27 -13.13 -4.50
CA VAL A 40 13.39 -12.71 -5.90
C VAL A 40 12.16 -13.11 -6.73
N GLU A 41 11.62 -14.33 -6.54
CA GLU A 41 10.42 -14.77 -7.25
C GLU A 41 9.18 -13.95 -6.89
N LYS A 42 9.02 -13.53 -5.62
CA LYS A 42 7.97 -12.58 -5.23
C LYS A 42 8.10 -11.24 -5.95
N MET A 43 9.32 -10.69 -6.06
CA MET A 43 9.55 -9.46 -6.82
C MET A 43 9.28 -9.63 -8.33
N LYS A 44 9.57 -10.81 -8.89
CA LYS A 44 9.21 -11.15 -10.29
C LYS A 44 7.71 -11.12 -10.53
N GLU A 45 6.92 -11.59 -9.57
CA GLU A 45 5.46 -11.53 -9.64
C GLU A 45 4.96 -10.07 -9.64
N GLN A 46 5.51 -9.24 -8.75
CA GLN A 46 5.21 -7.80 -8.74
C GLN A 46 5.51 -7.16 -10.09
N PHE A 47 6.70 -7.39 -10.64
CA PHE A 47 7.10 -6.80 -11.92
C PHE A 47 6.26 -7.30 -13.09
N LYS A 48 5.81 -8.57 -13.06
CA LYS A 48 4.90 -9.09 -14.07
C LYS A 48 3.59 -8.27 -14.10
N ILE A 49 3.00 -8.01 -12.94
CA ILE A 49 1.75 -7.23 -12.82
C ILE A 49 1.98 -5.78 -13.25
N MET A 50 3.11 -5.19 -12.86
CA MET A 50 3.52 -3.87 -13.34
C MET A 50 3.54 -3.82 -14.87
N LYS A 51 4.22 -4.77 -15.51
CA LYS A 51 4.28 -4.86 -16.97
C LYS A 51 2.91 -5.05 -17.60
N ASP A 52 2.08 -5.92 -17.05
CA ASP A 52 0.72 -6.18 -17.55
C ASP A 52 -0.15 -4.92 -17.46
N SER A 53 -0.05 -4.14 -16.38
CA SER A 53 -0.75 -2.86 -16.23
C SER A 53 -0.27 -1.80 -17.23
N VAL A 54 1.05 -1.71 -17.50
CA VAL A 54 1.61 -0.84 -18.55
C VAL A 54 1.04 -1.23 -19.91
N ARG A 55 1.07 -2.52 -20.27
CA ARG A 55 0.57 -3.00 -21.56
C ARG A 55 -0.92 -2.75 -21.73
N LYS A 56 -1.72 -3.00 -20.69
CA LYS A 56 -3.16 -2.75 -20.73
C LYS A 56 -3.45 -1.28 -21.07
N GLY A 57 -2.90 -0.32 -20.32
CA GLY A 57 -3.19 1.10 -20.56
C GLY A 57 -2.52 1.73 -21.79
N THR A 58 -1.47 1.11 -22.34
CA THR A 58 -0.80 1.58 -23.57
C THR A 58 -1.39 0.98 -24.84
N LEU A 59 -1.86 -0.27 -24.80
CA LEU A 59 -2.43 -0.96 -25.96
C LEU A 59 -3.95 -0.79 -26.06
N GLU A 60 -4.62 -0.48 -24.96
CA GLU A 60 -6.07 -0.23 -24.91
C GLU A 60 -6.36 1.17 -24.36
N SER A 61 -7.45 1.78 -24.82
CA SER A 61 -7.94 3.04 -24.23
C SER A 61 -8.71 2.75 -22.94
N VAL A 62 -8.05 2.86 -21.80
CA VAL A 62 -8.64 2.61 -20.47
C VAL A 62 -9.28 3.89 -19.94
N GLN A 63 -10.58 3.83 -19.62
CA GLN A 63 -11.33 4.95 -19.06
C GLN A 63 -11.49 4.80 -17.55
N SER A 64 -11.31 5.89 -16.80
CA SER A 64 -11.61 5.94 -15.36
C SER A 64 -13.08 5.63 -15.09
N ARG A 65 -13.40 5.15 -13.89
CA ARG A 65 -14.81 4.88 -13.51
C ARG A 65 -15.70 6.11 -13.55
N THR A 66 -15.13 7.28 -13.33
CA THR A 66 -15.85 8.55 -13.34
C THR A 66 -16.04 9.13 -14.75
N GLY A 67 -15.25 8.66 -15.72
CA GLY A 67 -15.19 9.19 -17.07
C GLY A 67 -14.56 10.59 -17.15
N LEU A 68 -13.88 11.06 -16.09
CA LEU A 68 -13.18 12.36 -16.12
C LEU A 68 -11.83 12.27 -16.82
N THR A 69 -11.15 11.14 -16.67
CA THR A 69 -9.83 10.86 -17.27
C THR A 69 -9.81 9.48 -17.95
N GLY A 70 -8.85 9.26 -18.84
CA GLY A 70 -8.64 7.97 -19.50
C GLY A 70 -8.27 8.05 -20.97
N GLY A 71 -7.47 7.08 -21.41
CA GLY A 71 -6.99 6.96 -22.78
C GLY A 71 -5.87 7.92 -23.17
N ASP A 72 -5.39 8.76 -22.26
CA ASP A 72 -4.25 9.65 -22.47
C ASP A 72 -2.94 8.85 -22.51
N GLY A 73 -2.84 7.74 -21.77
CA GLY A 73 -1.68 6.83 -21.84
C GLY A 73 -1.53 6.22 -23.23
N HIS A 74 -2.60 5.62 -23.76
CA HIS A 74 -2.67 5.12 -25.13
C HIS A 74 -2.41 6.23 -26.17
N ARG A 75 -3.04 7.40 -26.02
CA ARG A 75 -2.85 8.52 -26.94
C ARG A 75 -1.40 8.99 -26.99
N LEU A 76 -0.74 9.07 -25.84
CA LEU A 76 0.67 9.47 -25.77
C LEU A 76 1.59 8.38 -26.34
N PHE A 77 1.26 7.11 -26.12
CA PHE A 77 1.97 5.97 -26.71
C PHE A 77 1.93 6.01 -28.25
N GLU A 78 0.74 6.20 -28.83
CA GLU A 78 0.60 6.36 -30.29
C GLU A 78 1.36 7.58 -30.82
N TYR A 79 1.33 8.69 -30.09
CA TYR A 79 2.06 9.90 -30.47
C TYR A 79 3.58 9.71 -30.43
N ALA A 80 4.12 9.06 -29.39
CA ALA A 80 5.55 8.79 -29.25
C ALA A 80 6.09 7.92 -30.40
N ASN A 81 5.32 6.93 -30.84
CA ASN A 81 5.65 6.05 -31.96
C ASN A 81 5.65 6.73 -33.33
N LYS A 82 5.18 7.98 -33.43
CA LYS A 82 5.29 8.79 -34.67
C LYS A 82 6.66 9.44 -34.83
N HIS A 83 7.52 9.43 -33.80
CA HIS A 83 8.85 10.04 -33.81
C HIS A 83 8.86 11.53 -34.19
N GLN A 84 7.84 12.27 -33.78
CA GLN A 84 7.68 13.72 -33.99
C GLN A 84 7.67 14.52 -32.69
N SER A 85 8.11 13.90 -31.58
CA SER A 85 8.12 14.50 -30.24
C SER A 85 9.27 15.48 -30.03
N PHE A 86 9.05 16.49 -29.18
CA PHE A 86 10.10 17.42 -28.75
C PHE A 86 11.13 16.78 -27.81
N VAL A 87 10.71 15.76 -27.05
CA VAL A 87 11.60 14.90 -26.26
C VAL A 87 11.88 13.62 -27.05
N GLU A 88 12.95 12.90 -26.68
CA GLU A 88 13.27 11.60 -27.27
C GLU A 88 12.09 10.62 -27.13
N SER A 89 11.84 9.80 -28.17
CA SER A 89 10.65 8.96 -28.24
C SER A 89 10.58 7.93 -27.11
N GLY A 90 11.71 7.31 -26.75
CA GLY A 90 11.82 6.43 -25.59
C GLY A 90 11.48 7.12 -24.27
N THR A 91 11.95 8.36 -24.06
CA THR A 91 11.54 9.18 -22.90
C THR A 91 10.03 9.44 -22.90
N LEU A 92 9.44 9.72 -24.07
CA LEU A 92 7.99 9.94 -24.14
C LEU A 92 7.19 8.66 -23.93
N LEU A 93 7.69 7.51 -24.38
CA LEU A 93 7.12 6.19 -24.10
C LEU A 93 7.13 5.89 -22.59
N THR A 94 8.17 6.30 -21.86
CA THR A 94 8.15 6.23 -20.38
C THR A 94 6.99 7.03 -19.79
N ALA A 95 6.77 8.27 -20.23
CA ALA A 95 5.61 9.02 -19.75
C ALA A 95 4.28 8.35 -20.13
N ALA A 96 4.17 7.81 -21.35
CA ALA A 96 2.98 7.08 -21.78
C ALA A 96 2.71 5.85 -20.91
N ASN A 97 3.74 5.08 -20.57
CA ASN A 97 3.65 3.93 -19.67
C ASN A 97 3.14 4.35 -18.27
N ALA A 98 3.61 5.49 -17.75
CA ALA A 98 3.22 5.97 -16.43
C ALA A 98 1.76 6.47 -16.39
N LEU A 99 1.32 7.16 -17.45
CA LEU A 99 -0.08 7.54 -17.64
C LEU A 99 -0.96 6.29 -17.72
N ALA A 100 -0.57 5.32 -18.54
CA ALA A 100 -1.29 4.06 -18.74
C ALA A 100 -1.57 3.32 -17.42
N VAL A 101 -0.54 3.14 -16.58
CA VAL A 101 -0.71 2.49 -15.26
C VAL A 101 -1.64 3.29 -14.35
N SER A 102 -1.51 4.62 -14.36
CA SER A 102 -2.36 5.50 -13.55
C SER A 102 -3.83 5.46 -13.99
N GLU A 103 -4.08 5.31 -15.30
CA GLU A 103 -5.44 5.14 -15.86
C GLU A 103 -6.01 3.75 -15.52
N VAL A 104 -5.18 2.70 -15.57
CA VAL A 104 -5.57 1.36 -15.09
C VAL A 104 -5.94 1.41 -13.61
N ASN A 105 -5.17 2.12 -12.79
CA ASN A 105 -5.49 2.35 -11.37
C ASN A 105 -6.85 3.06 -11.19
N ALA A 106 -7.06 4.18 -11.90
CA ALA A 106 -8.31 4.94 -11.85
C ALA A 106 -9.55 4.17 -12.38
N ALA A 107 -9.33 3.17 -13.22
CA ALA A 107 -10.35 2.25 -13.72
C ALA A 107 -10.64 1.08 -12.76
N MET A 108 -10.04 1.05 -11.57
CA MET A 108 -10.05 -0.10 -10.65
C MET A 108 -9.45 -1.37 -11.28
N GLY A 109 -8.40 -1.22 -12.06
CA GLY A 109 -7.59 -2.35 -12.52
C GLY A 109 -6.56 -2.78 -11.48
N ARG A 110 -5.95 -3.94 -11.71
CA ARG A 110 -4.88 -4.48 -10.89
C ARG A 110 -3.56 -3.73 -11.14
N ILE A 111 -2.95 -3.21 -10.08
CA ILE A 111 -1.66 -2.51 -10.11
C ILE A 111 -0.79 -2.93 -8.91
N VAL A 112 0.46 -2.46 -8.90
CA VAL A 112 1.37 -2.55 -7.75
C VAL A 112 1.66 -1.14 -7.24
N ALA A 113 1.44 -0.88 -5.95
CA ALA A 113 1.73 0.43 -5.36
C ALA A 113 3.24 0.70 -5.24
N THR A 114 3.69 1.92 -5.59
CA THR A 114 5.12 2.28 -5.59
C THR A 114 5.39 3.77 -5.25
N PRO A 115 5.45 4.19 -3.96
CA PRO A 115 5.05 3.43 -2.78
C PRO A 115 3.55 3.54 -2.46
N THR A 116 2.80 4.41 -3.16
CA THR A 116 1.34 4.46 -3.04
C THR A 116 0.68 4.17 -4.39
N ALA A 117 -0.63 3.90 -4.37
CA ALA A 117 -1.40 3.72 -5.60
C ALA A 117 -1.43 5.01 -6.44
N GLY A 118 -1.36 6.18 -5.81
CA GLY A 118 -1.34 7.48 -6.50
C GLY A 118 -0.05 7.76 -7.28
N SER A 119 1.05 7.11 -6.93
CA SER A 119 2.35 7.18 -7.61
C SER A 119 2.77 5.88 -8.31
N ALA A 120 1.83 4.93 -8.42
CA ALA A 120 2.06 3.60 -8.98
C ALA A 120 2.52 3.58 -10.44
N GLY A 121 2.42 4.69 -11.18
CA GLY A 121 2.83 4.75 -12.58
C GLY A 121 4.33 4.90 -12.78
N ILE A 122 5.06 5.51 -11.84
CA ILE A 122 6.44 5.96 -12.08
C ILE A 122 7.43 4.80 -12.17
N LEU A 123 7.51 3.95 -11.14
CA LEU A 123 8.48 2.85 -11.10
C LEU A 123 8.21 1.81 -12.21
N PRO A 124 6.97 1.34 -12.45
CA PRO A 124 6.66 0.44 -13.56
C PRO A 124 7.07 1.02 -14.91
N ALA A 125 6.80 2.31 -15.14
CA ALA A 125 7.07 2.94 -16.42
C ALA A 125 8.56 2.97 -16.75
N VAL A 126 9.41 3.33 -15.79
CA VAL A 126 10.86 3.38 -16.01
C VAL A 126 11.45 1.98 -16.18
N MET A 127 10.99 1.00 -15.39
CA MET A 127 11.51 -0.37 -15.43
C MET A 127 11.09 -1.10 -16.71
N VAL A 128 9.83 -0.94 -17.11
CA VAL A 128 9.32 -1.51 -18.37
C VAL A 128 9.97 -0.84 -19.57
N GLN A 129 10.18 0.48 -19.56
CA GLN A 129 10.91 1.13 -20.65
C GLN A 129 12.38 0.67 -20.71
N ALA A 130 13.05 0.51 -19.56
CA ALA A 130 14.42 0.01 -19.52
C ALA A 130 14.53 -1.42 -20.05
N LEU A 131 13.52 -2.27 -19.80
CA LEU A 131 13.42 -3.59 -20.39
C LEU A 131 13.18 -3.51 -21.91
N ASP A 132 12.22 -2.69 -22.34
CA ASP A 132 11.81 -2.55 -23.74
C ASP A 132 12.88 -1.94 -24.63
N SER A 133 13.82 -1.18 -24.05
CA SER A 133 14.98 -0.66 -24.78
C SER A 133 15.96 -1.76 -25.22
N GLY A 134 15.79 -3.01 -24.75
CA GLY A 134 16.67 -4.14 -25.05
C GLY A 134 18.06 -4.05 -24.43
N ARG A 135 18.29 -3.08 -23.54
CA ARG A 135 19.61 -2.78 -22.96
C ARG A 135 19.90 -3.57 -21.67
N PHE A 136 18.85 -4.08 -21.03
CA PHE A 136 18.91 -4.77 -19.74
C PHE A 136 18.12 -6.08 -19.77
N THR A 137 18.58 -7.08 -19.03
CA THR A 137 17.89 -8.36 -18.89
C THR A 137 16.75 -8.25 -17.87
N TYR A 138 15.79 -9.19 -17.94
CA TYR A 138 14.70 -9.27 -16.98
C TYR A 138 15.23 -9.36 -15.53
N ASP A 139 16.23 -10.20 -15.27
CA ASP A 139 16.78 -10.37 -13.93
C ASP A 139 17.48 -9.10 -13.42
N GLN A 140 18.14 -8.32 -14.29
CA GLN A 140 18.72 -7.03 -13.90
C GLN A 140 17.64 -6.03 -13.47
N ILE A 141 16.51 -5.99 -14.17
CA ILE A 141 15.36 -5.15 -13.77
C ILE A 141 14.86 -5.56 -12.38
N ILE A 142 14.66 -6.86 -12.15
CA ILE A 142 14.20 -7.38 -10.85
C ILE A 142 15.16 -7.01 -9.72
N HIS A 143 16.47 -7.18 -9.92
CA HIS A 143 17.46 -6.77 -8.93
C HIS A 143 17.38 -5.26 -8.64
N SER A 144 17.27 -4.41 -9.68
CA SER A 144 17.16 -2.95 -9.48
C SER A 144 15.89 -2.51 -8.74
N MET A 145 14.81 -3.31 -8.77
CA MET A 145 13.60 -3.02 -7.99
C MET A 145 13.85 -3.15 -6.48
N PHE A 146 14.80 -3.99 -6.04
CA PHE A 146 15.22 -4.02 -4.63
C PHE A 146 15.95 -2.73 -4.23
N THR A 147 16.70 -2.09 -5.14
CA THR A 147 17.23 -0.73 -4.93
C THR A 147 16.10 0.26 -4.69
N ALA A 148 15.05 0.24 -5.53
CA ALA A 148 13.87 1.09 -5.36
C ALA A 148 13.20 0.86 -3.99
N SER A 149 13.02 -0.40 -3.59
CA SER A 149 12.47 -0.76 -2.27
C SER A 149 13.30 -0.23 -1.10
N ALA A 150 14.63 -0.39 -1.16
CA ALA A 150 15.54 0.11 -0.13
C ALA A 150 15.43 1.63 0.05
N LEU A 151 15.45 2.36 -1.07
CA LEU A 151 15.33 3.81 -1.08
C LEU A 151 13.98 4.26 -0.53
N GLY A 152 12.89 3.60 -0.93
CA GLY A 152 11.57 3.92 -0.42
C GLY A 152 11.41 3.60 1.07
N LEU A 153 12.06 2.55 1.59
CA LEU A 153 12.09 2.26 3.03
C LEU A 153 12.79 3.37 3.81
N VAL A 154 13.93 3.85 3.33
CA VAL A 154 14.64 4.99 3.94
C VAL A 154 13.74 6.22 3.97
N ILE A 155 13.09 6.54 2.86
CA ILE A 155 12.19 7.69 2.78
C ILE A 155 10.99 7.52 3.74
N ALA A 156 10.35 6.35 3.75
CA ALA A 156 9.16 6.09 4.55
C ALA A 156 9.43 6.04 6.07
N ASN A 157 10.66 5.70 6.47
CA ASN A 157 11.06 5.70 7.87
C ASN A 157 11.50 7.07 8.39
N LYS A 158 11.91 7.97 7.49
CA LYS A 158 12.39 9.31 7.83
C LYS A 158 11.36 10.41 7.58
N ALA A 159 10.48 10.20 6.61
CA ALA A 159 9.41 11.09 6.22
C ALA A 159 8.11 10.32 5.98
N SER A 160 6.97 11.02 5.93
CA SER A 160 5.74 10.38 5.49
C SER A 160 5.79 10.13 3.98
N ILE A 161 5.25 9.01 3.53
CA ILE A 161 4.97 8.72 2.10
C ILE A 161 3.49 8.88 1.75
N SER A 162 2.68 9.46 2.65
CA SER A 162 1.23 9.66 2.45
C SER A 162 0.94 11.06 1.88
N GLY A 163 0.11 11.12 0.84
CA GLY A 163 -0.35 12.37 0.23
C GLY A 163 -1.10 13.28 1.21
N ALA A 164 -1.97 12.68 2.02
CA ALA A 164 -2.72 13.36 3.06
C ALA A 164 -1.84 13.96 4.17
N ALA A 165 -0.72 13.30 4.49
CA ALA A 165 0.18 13.77 5.55
C ALA A 165 1.23 14.77 5.04
N GLY A 166 1.87 14.46 3.92
CA GLY A 166 3.06 15.17 3.43
C GLY A 166 2.90 15.89 2.09
N GLY A 167 1.70 15.89 1.49
CA GLY A 167 1.48 16.38 0.14
C GLY A 167 1.99 15.40 -0.93
N CYS A 168 1.86 15.76 -2.19
CA CYS A 168 2.18 14.86 -3.30
C CYS A 168 3.69 14.65 -3.46
N GLN A 169 4.51 15.53 -2.89
CA GLN A 169 5.95 15.29 -2.72
C GLN A 169 6.24 13.97 -1.98
N ALA A 170 5.41 13.60 -1.01
CA ALA A 170 5.56 12.38 -0.23
C ALA A 170 5.26 11.11 -1.05
N GLU A 171 4.38 11.20 -2.04
CA GLU A 171 3.99 10.05 -2.87
C GLU A 171 4.77 10.01 -4.19
N ILE A 172 4.57 11.05 -5.02
CA ILE A 172 5.17 11.20 -6.33
C ILE A 172 6.67 11.50 -6.21
N GLY A 173 7.07 12.35 -5.27
CA GLY A 173 8.48 12.66 -5.05
C GLY A 173 9.27 11.42 -4.59
N SER A 174 8.73 10.67 -3.62
CA SER A 174 9.33 9.40 -3.18
C SER A 174 9.46 8.40 -4.32
N ALA A 175 8.39 8.19 -5.11
CA ALA A 175 8.42 7.30 -6.28
C ALA A 175 9.44 7.75 -7.34
N THR A 176 9.58 9.07 -7.56
CA THR A 176 10.59 9.65 -8.46
C THR A 176 11.99 9.32 -7.98
N ALA A 177 12.24 9.47 -6.67
CA ALA A 177 13.55 9.24 -6.08
C ALA A 177 13.92 7.75 -6.10
N MET A 178 12.97 6.88 -5.77
CA MET A 178 13.10 5.42 -5.87
C MET A 178 13.46 4.99 -7.30
N ALA A 179 12.71 5.48 -8.29
CA ALA A 179 12.94 5.19 -9.70
C ALA A 179 14.30 5.71 -10.19
N ALA A 180 14.68 6.94 -9.82
CA ALA A 180 15.95 7.54 -10.22
C ALA A 180 17.14 6.74 -9.66
N GLY A 181 17.12 6.40 -8.37
CA GLY A 181 18.18 5.62 -7.75
C GLY A 181 18.29 4.19 -8.29
N ALA A 182 17.15 3.53 -8.55
CA ALA A 182 17.12 2.21 -9.19
C ALA A 182 17.72 2.23 -10.61
N LEU A 183 17.42 3.27 -11.41
CA LEU A 183 18.00 3.43 -12.74
C LEU A 183 19.52 3.65 -12.70
N VAL A 184 20.04 4.38 -11.70
CA VAL A 184 21.48 4.57 -11.52
C VAL A 184 22.18 3.24 -11.23
N GLU A 185 21.69 2.47 -10.26
CA GLU A 185 22.29 1.18 -9.92
C GLU A 185 22.16 0.17 -11.09
N LEU A 186 21.00 0.15 -11.77
CA LEU A 186 20.77 -0.66 -12.97
C LEU A 186 21.78 -0.35 -14.08
N ALA A 187 22.17 0.92 -14.25
CA ALA A 187 23.15 1.36 -15.23
C ALA A 187 24.62 1.17 -14.78
N GLY A 188 24.85 0.58 -13.60
CA GLY A 188 26.19 0.34 -13.05
C GLY A 188 26.80 1.54 -12.32
N GLY A 189 25.98 2.51 -11.90
CA GLY A 189 26.41 3.62 -11.06
C GLY A 189 26.78 3.19 -9.64
N THR A 190 27.62 3.97 -8.98
CA THR A 190 28.05 3.73 -7.59
C THR A 190 26.94 4.03 -6.57
N PRO A 191 26.99 3.46 -5.34
CA PRO A 191 26.07 3.82 -4.27
C PRO A 191 26.01 5.34 -4.00
N THR A 192 27.14 6.04 -4.10
CA THR A 192 27.18 7.51 -3.99
C THR A 192 26.37 8.21 -5.09
N GLN A 193 26.44 7.73 -6.34
CA GLN A 193 25.63 8.27 -7.43
C GLN A 193 24.14 7.99 -7.23
N VAL A 194 23.78 6.84 -6.63
CA VAL A 194 22.39 6.56 -6.23
C VAL A 194 21.90 7.64 -5.26
N GLY A 195 22.69 7.98 -4.24
CA GLY A 195 22.38 9.08 -3.31
C GLY A 195 22.22 10.44 -4.00
N HIS A 196 23.07 10.74 -5.00
CA HIS A 196 22.93 11.96 -5.79
C HIS A 196 21.64 11.99 -6.60
N ALA A 197 21.26 10.89 -7.26
CA ALA A 197 20.02 10.80 -8.02
C ALA A 197 18.79 11.01 -7.13
N VAL A 198 18.75 10.39 -5.95
CA VAL A 198 17.69 10.59 -4.95
C VAL A 198 17.60 12.07 -4.55
N GLY A 199 18.74 12.67 -4.19
CA GLY A 199 18.79 14.08 -3.78
C GLY A 199 18.40 15.07 -4.88
N ILE A 200 18.68 14.76 -6.16
CA ILE A 200 18.28 15.57 -7.32
C ILE A 200 16.78 15.42 -7.58
N ALA A 201 16.28 14.18 -7.62
CA ALA A 201 14.87 13.88 -7.88
C ALA A 201 13.92 14.52 -6.84
N LEU A 202 14.27 14.41 -5.55
CA LEU A 202 13.45 14.97 -4.48
C LEU A 202 13.44 16.50 -4.48
N LYS A 203 14.55 17.16 -4.80
CA LYS A 203 14.60 18.63 -4.90
C LYS A 203 13.60 19.20 -5.91
N ASN A 204 13.39 18.49 -7.02
CA ASN A 204 12.38 18.88 -8.02
C ASN A 204 10.93 18.65 -7.54
N SER A 205 10.76 17.88 -6.46
CA SER A 205 9.45 17.49 -5.93
C SER A 205 9.05 18.24 -4.65
N LEU A 206 9.98 18.96 -3.99
CA LEU A 206 9.69 19.72 -2.78
C LEU A 206 8.63 20.81 -3.03
N GLY A 207 7.65 20.91 -2.13
CA GLY A 207 6.50 21.81 -2.22
C GLY A 207 5.33 21.28 -3.04
N LEU A 208 5.39 20.07 -3.61
CA LEU A 208 4.26 19.52 -4.38
C LEU A 208 3.05 19.26 -3.47
N VAL A 209 2.03 20.10 -3.62
CA VAL A 209 0.73 19.96 -2.93
C VAL A 209 -0.03 18.73 -3.40
N CYS A 210 -0.79 18.09 -2.52
CA CYS A 210 -1.78 17.07 -2.92
C CYS A 210 -3.15 17.72 -2.79
N ASP A 211 -3.85 18.01 -3.87
CA ASP A 211 -5.28 18.35 -3.74
C ASP A 211 -6.05 17.96 -5.01
N PRO A 212 -6.30 16.65 -5.18
CA PRO A 212 -6.86 16.14 -6.41
C PRO A 212 -8.31 16.56 -6.60
N VAL A 213 -8.70 16.76 -7.85
CA VAL A 213 -10.07 17.13 -8.22
C VAL A 213 -11.02 16.04 -7.72
N ALA A 214 -12.05 16.47 -7.00
CA ALA A 214 -13.02 15.58 -6.37
C ALA A 214 -12.38 14.55 -5.39
N GLY A 215 -11.16 14.76 -4.91
CA GLY A 215 -10.48 13.75 -4.09
C GLY A 215 -10.11 12.47 -4.84
N LEU A 216 -10.24 12.43 -6.17
CA LEU A 216 -10.02 11.23 -6.98
C LEU A 216 -8.55 11.10 -7.39
N VAL A 217 -8.03 9.88 -7.43
CA VAL A 217 -6.66 9.60 -7.91
C VAL A 217 -6.60 9.67 -9.45
N GLU A 218 -6.93 10.83 -9.99
CA GLU A 218 -7.08 11.09 -11.43
C GLU A 218 -6.37 12.40 -11.80
N ILE A 219 -6.92 13.54 -11.39
CA ILE A 219 -6.42 14.87 -11.73
C ILE A 219 -5.85 15.52 -10.47
N PRO A 220 -4.56 15.89 -10.41
CA PRO A 220 -3.53 15.83 -11.46
C PRO A 220 -2.67 14.55 -11.43
N CYS A 221 -3.06 13.53 -10.66
CA CYS A 221 -2.24 12.36 -10.34
C CYS A 221 -1.70 11.64 -11.59
N ILE A 222 -2.53 11.43 -12.60
CA ILE A 222 -2.16 10.76 -13.86
C ILE A 222 -1.02 11.52 -14.57
N TYR A 223 -1.17 12.84 -14.71
CA TYR A 223 -0.15 13.67 -15.37
C TYR A 223 1.14 13.78 -14.58
N ARG A 224 1.04 13.82 -13.24
CA ARG A 224 2.21 13.83 -12.35
C ARG A 224 3.04 12.56 -12.52
N ASN A 225 2.42 11.39 -12.61
CA ASN A 225 3.14 10.14 -12.87
C ASN A 225 3.94 10.21 -14.17
N GLY A 226 3.33 10.70 -15.27
CA GLY A 226 4.02 10.88 -16.56
C GLY A 226 5.24 11.76 -16.50
N LEU A 227 5.08 12.98 -15.97
CA LEU A 227 6.17 13.97 -15.93
C LEU A 227 7.26 13.57 -14.92
N HIS A 228 6.90 12.93 -13.81
CA HIS A 228 7.87 12.48 -12.83
C HIS A 228 8.61 11.21 -13.26
N ALA A 229 8.04 10.38 -14.12
CA ALA A 229 8.80 9.27 -14.74
C ALA A 229 9.93 9.79 -15.63
N ILE A 230 9.70 10.87 -16.40
CA ILE A 230 10.76 11.59 -17.14
C ILE A 230 11.77 12.23 -16.18
N THR A 231 11.28 12.86 -15.11
CA THR A 231 12.15 13.48 -14.09
C THR A 231 13.08 12.45 -13.44
N ALA A 232 12.60 11.23 -13.19
CA ALA A 232 13.41 10.16 -12.64
C ALA A 232 14.54 9.74 -13.60
N GLN A 233 14.25 9.61 -14.90
CA GLN A 233 15.27 9.34 -15.92
C GLN A 233 16.31 10.47 -15.97
N ALA A 234 15.87 11.72 -16.02
CA ALA A 234 16.77 12.87 -16.06
C ALA A 234 17.65 12.96 -14.80
N ALA A 235 17.10 12.71 -13.60
CA ALA A 235 17.87 12.69 -12.36
C ALA A 235 18.91 11.57 -12.32
N ALA A 236 18.57 10.38 -12.86
CA ALA A 236 19.51 9.28 -12.99
C ALA A 236 20.66 9.61 -13.95
N ASP A 237 20.34 10.14 -15.14
CA ASP A 237 21.35 10.56 -16.12
C ASP A 237 22.26 11.67 -15.57
N MET A 238 21.70 12.65 -14.84
CA MET A 238 22.48 13.68 -14.16
C MET A 238 23.50 13.08 -13.17
N ALA A 239 23.05 12.15 -12.32
CA ALA A 239 23.94 11.50 -11.35
C ALA A 239 25.02 10.63 -12.02
N LEU A 240 24.66 9.89 -13.08
CA LEU A 240 25.59 9.10 -13.88
C LEU A 240 26.62 9.99 -14.60
N ALA A 241 26.21 11.17 -15.07
CA ALA A 241 27.10 12.18 -15.65
C ALA A 241 28.00 12.88 -14.61
N GLY A 242 27.83 12.60 -13.32
CA GLY A 242 28.64 13.16 -12.24
C GLY A 242 28.09 14.48 -11.66
N VAL A 243 26.86 14.87 -11.99
CA VAL A 243 26.17 15.97 -11.30
C VAL A 243 25.92 15.55 -9.85
N ARG A 244 26.39 16.37 -8.92
CA ARG A 244 26.32 16.08 -7.49
C ARG A 244 25.16 16.81 -6.84
N SER A 245 24.44 16.10 -5.99
CA SER A 245 23.53 16.71 -5.03
C SER A 245 24.35 17.30 -3.90
N ILE A 246 24.58 18.63 -3.92
CA ILE A 246 25.40 19.31 -2.89
C ILE A 246 24.79 19.19 -1.50
N ILE A 247 23.48 19.43 -1.39
CA ILE A 247 22.74 19.11 -0.15
C ILE A 247 22.54 17.59 -0.09
N PRO A 248 23.01 16.91 0.97
CA PRO A 248 22.88 15.47 1.13
C PRO A 248 21.42 15.00 1.01
N PRO A 249 21.17 13.82 0.43
CA PRO A 249 19.81 13.34 0.19
C PRO A 249 19.01 13.16 1.49
N ASP A 250 19.65 12.77 2.59
CA ASP A 250 19.02 12.67 3.90
C ASP A 250 18.45 13.99 4.43
N GLU A 251 19.16 15.10 4.21
CA GLU A 251 18.66 16.44 4.53
C GLU A 251 17.49 16.83 3.62
N VAL A 252 17.51 16.43 2.34
CA VAL A 252 16.40 16.67 1.42
C VAL A 252 15.14 15.92 1.85
N ILE A 253 15.28 14.67 2.30
CA ILE A 253 14.17 13.86 2.85
C ILE A 253 13.61 14.52 4.11
N GLN A 254 14.48 15.02 4.98
CA GLN A 254 14.06 15.75 6.19
C GLN A 254 13.30 17.03 5.83
N VAL A 255 13.78 17.83 4.89
CA VAL A 255 13.08 19.02 4.40
C VAL A 255 11.73 18.64 3.77
N MET A 256 11.64 17.51 3.06
CA MET A 256 10.37 17.00 2.55
C MET A 256 9.39 16.70 3.71
N HIS A 257 9.86 16.13 4.81
CA HIS A 257 9.01 15.93 5.98
C HIS A 257 8.52 17.26 6.56
N GLU A 258 9.41 18.21 6.78
CA GLU A 258 9.12 19.52 7.37
C GLU A 258 8.14 20.36 6.52
N VAL A 259 8.39 20.43 5.20
CA VAL A 259 7.48 21.10 4.26
C VAL A 259 6.09 20.46 4.30
N GLY A 260 6.01 19.14 4.46
CA GLY A 260 4.74 18.42 4.59
C GLY A 260 3.97 18.77 5.87
N GLN A 261 4.67 18.91 6.99
CA GLN A 261 4.07 19.31 8.28
C GLN A 261 3.51 20.73 8.25
N GLU A 262 4.27 21.65 7.66
CA GLU A 262 3.89 23.06 7.52
C GLU A 262 2.86 23.32 6.42
N MET A 263 2.58 22.32 5.57
CA MET A 263 1.64 22.48 4.47
C MET A 263 0.22 22.76 4.99
N PRO A 264 -0.45 23.83 4.50
CA PRO A 264 -1.83 24.10 4.88
C PRO A 264 -2.74 22.90 4.60
N GLU A 265 -3.68 22.63 5.48
CA GLU A 265 -4.62 21.53 5.33
C GLU A 265 -5.44 21.64 4.02
N SER A 266 -5.72 22.85 3.54
CA SER A 266 -6.36 23.09 2.24
C SER A 266 -5.54 22.66 1.03
N LEU A 267 -4.31 22.19 1.22
CA LEU A 267 -3.39 21.75 0.17
C LEU A 267 -2.92 20.30 0.40
N ARG A 268 -3.61 19.54 1.28
CA ARG A 268 -3.29 18.17 1.71
C ARG A 268 -4.44 17.17 1.58
N GLU A 269 -4.77 16.80 0.35
CA GLU A 269 -5.74 15.79 -0.08
C GLU A 269 -7.18 16.05 0.41
N THR A 270 -7.50 17.32 0.68
CA THR A 270 -8.78 17.68 1.30
C THR A 270 -9.89 18.01 0.33
N GLY A 271 -9.58 18.11 -0.97
CA GLY A 271 -10.54 18.37 -2.03
C GLY A 271 -11.21 19.75 -1.94
N ILE A 272 -10.58 20.73 -1.27
CA ILE A 272 -11.15 22.07 -1.02
C ILE A 272 -10.29 23.24 -1.52
N GLY A 273 -8.99 23.05 -1.74
CA GLY A 273 -8.06 24.05 -2.27
C GLY A 273 -7.36 23.54 -3.53
N GLY A 274 -6.14 24.03 -3.81
CA GLY A 274 -5.36 23.60 -4.98
C GLY A 274 -6.16 23.55 -6.30
N LEU A 275 -6.02 22.46 -7.06
CA LEU A 275 -6.80 22.25 -8.29
C LEU A 275 -8.27 21.90 -8.00
N ALA A 276 -8.54 21.18 -6.91
CA ALA A 276 -9.90 20.83 -6.49
C ALA A 276 -10.78 22.06 -6.24
N GLY A 277 -10.21 23.12 -5.68
CA GLY A 277 -10.84 24.40 -5.34
C GLY A 277 -11.12 25.31 -6.53
N THR A 278 -10.60 25.00 -7.72
CA THR A 278 -10.86 25.81 -8.92
C THR A 278 -12.34 25.75 -9.32
N PRO A 279 -12.89 26.76 -10.02
CA PRO A 279 -14.28 26.73 -10.47
C PRO A 279 -14.61 25.50 -11.32
N THR A 280 -13.68 25.04 -12.15
CA THR A 280 -13.82 23.80 -12.91
C THR A 280 -13.72 22.57 -12.01
N GLY A 281 -12.75 22.52 -11.09
CA GLY A 281 -12.59 21.42 -10.13
C GLY A 281 -13.84 21.20 -9.27
N GLN A 282 -14.48 22.28 -8.79
CA GLN A 282 -15.72 22.20 -8.03
C GLN A 282 -16.91 21.72 -8.88
N LYS A 283 -17.06 22.21 -10.12
CA LYS A 283 -18.10 21.71 -11.05
C LYS A 283 -17.91 20.23 -11.37
N LEU A 284 -16.67 19.79 -11.56
CA LEU A 284 -16.36 18.38 -11.76
C LEU A 284 -16.72 17.59 -10.49
N LYS A 285 -16.29 18.04 -9.31
CA LYS A 285 -16.66 17.42 -8.02
C LYS A 285 -18.17 17.27 -7.82
N GLU A 286 -18.96 18.30 -8.11
CA GLU A 286 -20.42 18.26 -8.05
C GLU A 286 -21.01 17.23 -9.01
N LYS A 287 -20.43 17.11 -10.22
CA LYS A 287 -20.85 16.13 -11.22
C LYS A 287 -20.62 14.68 -10.76
N VAL A 288 -19.58 14.42 -9.97
CA VAL A 288 -19.21 13.05 -9.55
C VAL A 288 -19.56 12.65 -8.12
N LEU A 289 -19.56 13.54 -7.12
CA LEU A 289 -19.52 13.11 -5.71
C LEU A 289 -20.58 13.70 -4.75
N GLY A 290 -21.03 14.94 -4.90
CA GLY A 290 -21.69 15.62 -3.75
C GLY A 290 -20.74 15.84 -2.55
N GLN A 291 -21.09 16.71 -1.60
CA GLN A 291 -20.11 17.40 -0.71
C GLN A 291 -19.70 16.66 0.59
N SER A 292 -18.38 16.59 0.89
CA SER A 292 -17.65 17.14 2.09
C SER A 292 -16.38 16.35 2.49
N SER A 293 -15.49 16.94 3.32
CA SER A 293 -14.05 16.55 3.45
C SER A 293 -13.40 16.73 4.87
N LYS A 294 -12.19 16.14 5.06
CA LYS A 294 -11.04 16.41 6.00
C LYS A 294 -10.63 15.44 7.16
N GLU A 295 -9.32 15.17 7.33
CA GLU A 295 -8.63 14.18 8.21
C GLU A 295 -7.13 14.49 8.54
N ASN A 296 -6.48 13.78 9.51
CA ASN A 296 -5.09 13.22 9.40
C ASN A 296 -4.55 12.29 10.55
N GLY A 297 -3.52 11.44 10.26
CA GLY A 297 -2.57 10.73 11.18
C GLY A 297 -1.59 9.69 10.51
N PRO A 298 -0.34 9.40 11.00
CA PRO A 298 0.68 8.58 10.26
C PRO A 298 0.96 7.12 10.79
N ALA A 299 1.68 6.29 10.00
CA ALA A 299 2.06 4.87 10.25
C ALA A 299 3.54 4.48 9.97
N LYS A 300 3.94 3.22 10.26
CA LYS A 300 5.33 2.66 10.18
C LYS A 300 5.50 1.52 9.13
N TYR A 301 6.70 1.39 8.52
CA TYR A 301 7.02 0.46 7.41
C TYR A 301 8.30 -0.35 7.68
N ASN A 302 8.38 -1.63 7.28
CA ASN A 302 9.49 -2.53 7.64
C ASN A 302 10.04 -3.41 6.50
N SER A 303 9.26 -3.72 5.45
CA SER A 303 9.60 -4.69 4.38
C SER A 303 9.69 -4.04 2.98
N ALA A 304 10.46 -4.64 2.06
CA ALA A 304 10.50 -4.20 0.66
C ALA A 304 9.11 -4.17 0.00
N TYR A 305 8.22 -5.09 0.38
CA TYR A 305 6.86 -5.22 -0.16
C TYR A 305 5.88 -4.20 0.42
N ASP A 306 6.27 -3.51 1.50
CA ASP A 306 5.52 -2.34 2.00
C ASP A 306 5.70 -1.12 1.10
N ILE A 307 6.77 -1.13 0.28
CA ILE A 307 7.19 -0.03 -0.59
C ILE A 307 6.94 -0.36 -2.06
N VAL A 308 7.13 -1.61 -2.46
CA VAL A 308 6.81 -2.13 -3.80
C VAL A 308 5.73 -3.19 -3.65
N GLY A 309 4.52 -2.71 -3.45
CA GLY A 309 3.38 -3.50 -3.02
C GLY A 309 2.42 -2.67 -2.15
N PRO A 310 1.24 -3.21 -1.80
CA PRO A 310 0.73 -4.52 -2.21
C PRO A 310 0.27 -4.54 -3.68
N ILE A 311 0.07 -5.76 -4.21
CA ILE A 311 -0.76 -5.97 -5.40
C ILE A 311 -2.19 -5.66 -5.00
N MET A 312 -2.86 -4.80 -5.76
CA MET A 312 -4.21 -4.40 -5.40
C MET A 312 -5.08 -4.07 -6.62
N VAL A 313 -6.39 -4.18 -6.41
CA VAL A 313 -7.42 -3.67 -7.33
C VAL A 313 -8.04 -2.42 -6.72
N GLY A 314 -7.98 -1.30 -7.46
CA GLY A 314 -8.58 -0.02 -7.08
C GLY A 314 -7.61 1.11 -6.77
N PRO A 315 -8.10 2.36 -6.65
CA PRO A 315 -7.29 3.57 -6.81
C PRO A 315 -6.40 3.92 -5.63
N SER A 316 -6.64 3.34 -4.44
CA SER A 316 -6.01 3.76 -3.19
C SER A 316 -5.63 2.58 -2.28
N SER A 317 -4.36 2.50 -1.87
CA SER A 317 -3.89 1.42 -0.99
C SER A 317 -4.47 1.52 0.43
N SER A 318 -4.78 2.71 0.94
CA SER A 318 -5.43 2.87 2.25
C SER A 318 -6.95 2.67 2.18
N HIS A 319 -7.60 3.26 1.16
CA HIS A 319 -9.05 3.27 1.06
C HIS A 319 -9.64 2.06 0.34
N THR A 320 -8.83 1.34 -0.43
CA THR A 320 -9.22 0.12 -1.12
C THR A 320 -8.52 -1.10 -0.52
N ALA A 321 -7.19 -1.22 -0.61
CA ALA A 321 -6.51 -2.43 -0.14
C ALA A 321 -6.65 -2.63 1.39
N GLY A 322 -6.44 -1.57 2.18
CA GLY A 322 -6.67 -1.60 3.62
C GLY A 322 -8.12 -1.92 3.98
N ALA A 323 -9.08 -1.35 3.25
CA ALA A 323 -10.51 -1.62 3.47
C ALA A 323 -10.91 -3.07 3.14
N VAL A 324 -10.39 -3.66 2.06
CA VAL A 324 -10.60 -5.08 1.74
C VAL A 324 -10.04 -5.95 2.88
N ARG A 325 -8.81 -5.67 3.34
CA ARG A 325 -8.19 -6.42 4.45
C ARG A 325 -9.00 -6.35 5.73
N ILE A 326 -9.49 -5.17 6.12
CA ILE A 326 -10.36 -5.01 7.30
C ILE A 326 -11.62 -5.86 7.17
N GLY A 327 -12.29 -5.80 6.01
CA GLY A 327 -13.48 -6.63 5.76
C GLY A 327 -13.17 -8.13 5.78
N ASN A 328 -12.03 -8.53 5.22
CA ASN A 328 -11.61 -9.92 5.15
C ASN A 328 -11.29 -10.49 6.55
N ILE A 329 -10.63 -9.71 7.41
CA ILE A 329 -10.46 -10.06 8.83
C ILE A 329 -11.82 -10.30 9.48
N ALA A 330 -12.82 -9.44 9.25
CA ALA A 330 -14.18 -9.63 9.75
C ALA A 330 -14.81 -10.96 9.27
N TYR A 331 -14.63 -11.27 7.99
CA TYR A 331 -15.13 -12.49 7.37
C TYR A 331 -14.49 -13.75 7.96
N GLN A 332 -13.16 -13.76 8.13
CA GLN A 332 -12.43 -14.87 8.73
C GLN A 332 -12.81 -15.08 10.20
N LEU A 333 -13.01 -13.99 10.96
CA LEU A 333 -13.52 -14.04 12.33
C LEU A 333 -14.96 -14.55 12.42
N LEU A 334 -15.80 -14.24 11.42
CA LEU A 334 -17.17 -14.78 11.36
C LEU A 334 -17.14 -16.30 11.13
N ASN A 335 -16.24 -16.79 10.28
CA ASN A 335 -16.06 -18.21 9.96
C ASN A 335 -17.35 -18.95 9.54
N GLU A 336 -18.30 -18.21 8.97
CA GLU A 336 -19.52 -18.73 8.36
C GLU A 336 -20.01 -17.73 7.30
N LYS A 337 -21.03 -18.10 6.53
CA LYS A 337 -21.55 -17.23 5.48
C LYS A 337 -22.23 -15.98 6.07
N PRO A 338 -21.82 -14.76 5.68
CA PRO A 338 -22.42 -13.53 6.18
C PRO A 338 -23.83 -13.33 5.62
N LYS A 339 -24.76 -12.91 6.48
CA LYS A 339 -26.16 -12.59 6.13
C LYS A 339 -26.44 -11.10 6.20
N THR A 340 -25.93 -10.42 7.23
CA THR A 340 -26.12 -8.99 7.42
C THR A 340 -24.83 -8.32 7.82
N VAL A 341 -24.57 -7.11 7.30
CA VAL A 341 -23.47 -6.27 7.73
C VAL A 341 -23.88 -4.81 7.86
N THR A 342 -23.42 -4.15 8.92
CA THR A 342 -23.48 -2.69 9.04
C THR A 342 -22.08 -2.13 9.15
N PHE A 343 -21.74 -1.20 8.25
CA PHE A 343 -20.50 -0.46 8.29
C PHE A 343 -20.77 0.93 8.87
N THR A 344 -20.15 1.26 9.98
CA THR A 344 -20.13 2.62 10.51
C THR A 344 -18.77 3.23 10.24
N LEU A 345 -18.72 4.19 9.34
CA LEU A 345 -17.49 4.82 8.87
C LEU A 345 -17.17 6.07 9.69
N MET A 346 -15.89 6.26 10.00
CA MET A 346 -15.36 7.48 10.61
C MET A 346 -14.43 8.22 9.64
N GLY A 347 -14.14 9.49 9.89
CA GLY A 347 -13.08 10.24 9.20
C GLY A 347 -13.24 10.30 7.67
N SER A 348 -12.21 9.92 6.94
CA SER A 348 -12.13 9.92 5.47
C SER A 348 -12.90 8.76 4.92
N PHE A 349 -12.87 7.58 5.56
CA PHE A 349 -13.79 6.51 5.17
C PHE A 349 -15.22 7.03 5.11
N ALA A 350 -15.69 7.79 6.12
CA ALA A 350 -17.04 8.36 6.09
C ALA A 350 -17.30 9.35 4.92
N LYS A 351 -16.26 10.01 4.43
CA LYS A 351 -16.36 11.15 3.51
C LYS A 351 -16.10 10.79 2.05
N THR A 352 -15.18 9.87 1.80
CA THR A 352 -14.69 9.51 0.45
C THR A 352 -15.04 8.09 0.05
N TYR A 353 -15.78 7.32 0.88
CA TYR A 353 -15.98 5.89 0.65
C TYR A 353 -16.52 5.51 -0.74
N GLN A 354 -17.31 6.37 -1.37
CA GLN A 354 -17.80 6.13 -2.73
C GLN A 354 -16.77 6.52 -3.81
N GLY A 355 -15.99 7.58 -3.58
CA GLY A 355 -15.00 8.10 -4.55
C GLY A 355 -13.76 7.21 -4.68
N HIS A 356 -13.28 6.65 -3.56
CA HIS A 356 -12.14 5.70 -3.56
C HIS A 356 -12.57 4.24 -3.65
N GLY A 357 -13.88 3.96 -3.73
CA GLY A 357 -14.41 2.60 -3.74
C GLY A 357 -14.22 1.85 -2.42
N THR A 358 -14.08 2.54 -1.29
CA THR A 358 -14.04 1.93 0.05
C THR A 358 -15.32 1.17 0.38
N ASP A 359 -16.48 1.62 -0.12
CA ASP A 359 -17.74 0.89 0.02
C ASP A 359 -17.67 -0.50 -0.64
N LEU A 360 -17.14 -0.56 -1.86
CA LEU A 360 -16.90 -1.80 -2.59
C LEU A 360 -15.82 -2.65 -1.93
N ALA A 361 -14.74 -2.02 -1.46
CA ALA A 361 -13.63 -2.69 -0.80
C ALA A 361 -14.05 -3.39 0.50
N LEU A 362 -14.73 -2.67 1.39
CA LEU A 362 -15.25 -3.22 2.64
C LEU A 362 -16.23 -4.35 2.38
N LEU A 363 -17.13 -4.15 1.40
CA LEU A 363 -18.11 -5.16 1.01
C LEU A 363 -17.43 -6.41 0.42
N ALA A 364 -16.41 -6.23 -0.42
CA ALA A 364 -15.61 -7.31 -0.98
C ALA A 364 -14.88 -8.11 0.12
N GLY A 365 -14.25 -7.40 1.05
CA GLY A 365 -13.57 -8.02 2.19
C GLY A 365 -14.52 -8.88 3.02
N VAL A 366 -15.69 -8.37 3.41
CA VAL A 366 -16.65 -9.17 4.21
C VAL A 366 -17.27 -10.33 3.42
N LEU A 367 -17.07 -10.41 2.11
CA LEU A 367 -17.43 -11.54 1.25
C LEU A 367 -16.28 -12.55 1.07
N GLY A 368 -15.13 -12.32 1.72
CA GLY A 368 -13.95 -13.18 1.66
C GLY A 368 -13.02 -12.92 0.48
N LEU A 369 -13.23 -11.84 -0.28
CA LEU A 369 -12.32 -11.45 -1.36
C LEU A 369 -11.02 -10.87 -0.76
N THR A 370 -9.91 -11.05 -1.49
CA THR A 370 -8.59 -10.53 -1.12
C THR A 370 -8.27 -9.26 -1.91
N THR A 371 -7.21 -8.55 -1.54
CA THR A 371 -6.81 -7.30 -2.21
C THR A 371 -6.52 -7.44 -3.71
N MET A 372 -6.22 -8.65 -4.17
CA MET A 372 -5.90 -8.95 -5.57
C MET A 372 -7.11 -9.37 -6.42
N ASP A 373 -8.30 -9.53 -5.82
CA ASP A 373 -9.45 -10.09 -6.51
C ASP A 373 -10.09 -9.10 -7.50
N ASP A 374 -10.16 -9.48 -8.78
CA ASP A 374 -10.70 -8.63 -9.84
C ASP A 374 -12.22 -8.42 -9.70
N GLN A 375 -12.91 -9.13 -8.80
CA GLN A 375 -14.33 -8.95 -8.49
C GLN A 375 -14.60 -7.81 -7.50
N ILE A 376 -13.58 -7.15 -6.94
CA ILE A 376 -13.77 -6.00 -6.03
C ILE A 376 -14.70 -4.92 -6.63
N PRO A 377 -14.57 -4.49 -7.91
CA PRO A 377 -15.48 -3.51 -8.52
C PRO A 377 -16.95 -3.99 -8.57
N GLU A 378 -17.17 -5.30 -8.59
CA GLU A 378 -18.47 -5.97 -8.68
C GLU A 378 -19.01 -6.40 -7.30
N ALA A 379 -18.41 -5.97 -6.19
CA ALA A 379 -18.74 -6.41 -4.84
C ALA A 379 -20.25 -6.30 -4.50
N LYS A 380 -20.95 -5.28 -5.02
CA LYS A 380 -22.40 -5.12 -4.83
C LYS A 380 -23.21 -6.22 -5.52
N ALA A 381 -22.78 -6.65 -6.70
CA ALA A 381 -23.39 -7.77 -7.42
C ALA A 381 -23.10 -9.10 -6.70
N VAL A 382 -21.85 -9.29 -6.25
CA VAL A 382 -21.45 -10.47 -5.47
C VAL A 382 -22.22 -10.57 -4.15
N ALA A 383 -22.42 -9.44 -3.44
CA ALA A 383 -23.23 -9.37 -2.22
C ALA A 383 -24.67 -9.80 -2.48
N LYS A 384 -25.29 -9.29 -3.56
CA LYS A 384 -26.65 -9.64 -3.96
C LYS A 384 -26.78 -11.13 -4.29
N GLN A 385 -25.82 -11.69 -5.05
CA GLN A 385 -25.78 -13.12 -5.38
C GLN A 385 -25.65 -13.99 -4.12
N ASN A 386 -24.90 -13.52 -3.13
CA ASN A 386 -24.70 -14.22 -1.87
C ASN A 386 -25.85 -14.04 -0.86
N GLY A 387 -26.80 -13.14 -1.13
CA GLY A 387 -27.92 -12.84 -0.23
C GLY A 387 -27.50 -11.99 0.99
N LEU A 388 -26.39 -11.27 0.90
CA LEU A 388 -25.89 -10.39 1.96
C LEU A 388 -26.67 -9.07 1.96
N SER A 389 -27.37 -8.78 3.06
CA SER A 389 -27.95 -7.47 3.31
C SER A 389 -26.92 -6.54 3.95
N TYR A 390 -26.72 -5.34 3.42
CA TYR A 390 -25.70 -4.41 3.94
C TYR A 390 -26.23 -2.99 4.09
N SER A 391 -25.62 -2.24 5.02
CA SER A 391 -25.85 -0.80 5.16
C SER A 391 -24.58 -0.05 5.52
N PHE A 392 -24.51 1.22 5.11
CA PHE A 392 -23.42 2.13 5.43
C PHE A 392 -23.98 3.32 6.22
N THR A 393 -23.34 3.65 7.32
CA THR A 393 -23.63 4.83 8.15
C THR A 393 -22.34 5.55 8.49
N THR A 394 -22.44 6.80 8.92
CA THR A 394 -21.28 7.63 9.26
C THR A 394 -21.41 8.13 10.69
N ARG A 395 -20.36 7.98 11.51
CA ARG A 395 -20.33 8.46 12.90
C ARG A 395 -18.89 8.68 13.36
N VAL A 396 -18.69 9.61 14.29
CA VAL A 396 -17.43 9.70 15.04
C VAL A 396 -17.38 8.56 16.07
N LEU A 397 -16.42 7.65 15.91
CA LEU A 397 -16.26 6.43 16.72
C LEU A 397 -15.33 6.61 17.94
N GLY A 398 -14.66 7.76 18.05
CA GLY A 398 -13.71 8.06 19.12
C GLY A 398 -12.44 8.71 18.58
N SER A 399 -11.35 8.60 19.33
CA SER A 399 -10.03 9.10 18.94
C SER A 399 -9.21 8.03 18.23
N TYR A 400 -9.73 7.51 17.11
CA TYR A 400 -9.02 6.54 16.26
C TYR A 400 -8.40 7.21 15.03
N HIS A 401 -7.54 6.45 14.34
CA HIS A 401 -7.06 6.83 13.01
C HIS A 401 -8.26 7.16 12.12
N PRO A 402 -8.20 8.17 11.26
CA PRO A 402 -9.45 8.65 10.71
C PRO A 402 -10.02 7.68 9.62
N ASN A 403 -9.20 6.85 8.97
CA ASN A 403 -9.62 5.69 8.17
C ASN A 403 -10.11 4.50 9.03
N THR A 404 -11.02 4.73 9.95
CA THR A 404 -11.61 3.68 10.81
C THR A 404 -13.01 3.30 10.33
N VAL A 405 -13.30 2.01 10.46
CA VAL A 405 -14.64 1.45 10.34
C VAL A 405 -14.97 0.59 11.56
N LEU A 406 -16.20 0.72 12.04
CA LEU A 406 -16.86 -0.29 12.87
C LEU A 406 -17.64 -1.21 11.94
N ILE A 407 -17.33 -2.50 11.97
CA ILE A 407 -18.06 -3.55 11.25
C ILE A 407 -18.88 -4.34 12.26
N GLU A 408 -20.19 -4.40 12.04
CA GLU A 408 -21.11 -5.31 12.74
C GLU A 408 -21.60 -6.34 11.73
N LEU A 409 -20.99 -7.52 11.75
CA LEU A 409 -21.21 -8.61 10.80
C LEU A 409 -21.92 -9.77 11.48
N ALA A 410 -22.95 -10.32 10.86
CA ALA A 410 -23.68 -11.48 11.39
C ALA A 410 -23.94 -12.53 10.31
N GLY A 411 -23.77 -13.80 10.68
CA GLY A 411 -24.16 -14.96 9.89
C GLY A 411 -25.42 -15.62 10.45
N GLU A 412 -25.48 -16.96 10.39
CA GLU A 412 -26.58 -17.75 10.94
C GLU A 412 -26.49 -17.86 12.47
N SER A 413 -25.29 -18.15 12.98
CA SER A 413 -25.06 -18.54 14.37
C SER A 413 -24.12 -17.58 15.11
N ARG A 414 -23.27 -16.86 14.37
CA ARG A 414 -22.25 -15.98 14.93
C ARG A 414 -22.49 -14.52 14.55
N LYS A 415 -22.01 -13.65 15.44
CA LYS A 415 -21.85 -12.22 15.19
C LYS A 415 -20.41 -11.84 15.51
N VAL A 416 -19.88 -10.90 14.74
CA VAL A 416 -18.56 -10.30 14.94
C VAL A 416 -18.75 -8.79 14.92
N LYS A 417 -18.19 -8.14 15.92
CA LYS A 417 -18.09 -6.69 16.00
C LYS A 417 -16.62 -6.30 16.07
N LEU A 418 -16.12 -5.52 15.13
CA LEU A 418 -14.74 -5.06 15.15
C LEU A 418 -14.63 -3.56 14.84
N ILE A 419 -13.70 -2.89 15.50
CA ILE A 419 -13.24 -1.54 15.11
C ILE A 419 -11.83 -1.69 14.58
N ALA A 420 -11.60 -1.26 13.34
CA ALA A 420 -10.28 -1.34 12.72
C ALA A 420 -9.99 -0.13 11.85
N SER A 421 -8.70 0.14 11.69
CA SER A 421 -8.17 1.29 10.99
C SER A 421 -7.26 0.86 9.85
N SER A 422 -7.38 1.48 8.68
CA SER A 422 -6.29 1.42 7.69
C SER A 422 -5.27 2.51 8.01
N ILE A 423 -4.03 2.10 8.23
CA ILE A 423 -2.96 3.01 8.69
C ILE A 423 -2.06 3.50 7.54
N GLY A 424 -2.27 3.02 6.30
CA GLY A 424 -1.49 3.42 5.12
C GLY A 424 -0.70 2.26 4.51
N GLY A 425 -0.33 2.37 3.23
CA GLY A 425 0.40 1.30 2.51
C GLY A 425 -0.34 -0.04 2.41
N GLY A 426 -1.68 -0.04 2.54
CA GLY A 426 -2.46 -1.29 2.61
C GLY A 426 -2.43 -1.99 3.97
N LYS A 427 -1.75 -1.42 4.97
CA LYS A 427 -1.68 -1.95 6.33
C LYS A 427 -2.93 -1.60 7.13
N VAL A 428 -3.26 -2.46 8.08
CA VAL A 428 -4.43 -2.32 8.94
C VAL A 428 -4.09 -2.65 10.39
N GLU A 429 -4.88 -2.09 11.31
CA GLU A 429 -4.80 -2.42 12.73
C GLU A 429 -6.23 -2.54 13.26
N VAL A 430 -6.59 -3.74 13.73
CA VAL A 430 -7.78 -3.95 14.55
C VAL A 430 -7.51 -3.29 15.89
N GLN A 431 -8.43 -2.47 16.38
CA GLN A 431 -8.34 -1.74 17.64
C GLN A 431 -9.23 -2.35 18.73
N GLU A 432 -10.37 -2.91 18.33
CA GLU A 432 -11.32 -3.59 19.21
C GLU A 432 -11.93 -4.80 18.50
N LEU A 433 -12.16 -5.88 19.26
CA LEU A 433 -12.86 -7.10 18.82
C LEU A 433 -13.87 -7.53 19.89
N ASP A 434 -15.16 -7.58 19.52
CA ASP A 434 -16.30 -7.90 20.40
C ASP A 434 -16.29 -7.14 21.74
N ASN A 435 -15.94 -5.85 21.66
CA ASN A 435 -15.80 -4.91 22.77
C ASN A 435 -14.59 -5.16 23.70
N TYR A 436 -13.67 -6.05 23.33
CA TYR A 436 -12.35 -6.14 23.95
C TYR A 436 -11.36 -5.21 23.23
N PRO A 437 -10.59 -4.37 23.95
CA PRO A 437 -9.64 -3.43 23.37
C PRO A 437 -8.32 -4.10 22.97
N LEU A 438 -8.36 -4.98 21.97
CA LEU A 438 -7.22 -5.75 21.49
C LEU A 438 -6.67 -5.18 20.18
N LYS A 439 -5.36 -4.91 20.15
CA LYS A 439 -4.68 -4.30 18.99
C LYS A 439 -3.79 -5.27 18.23
N PHE A 440 -4.19 -5.67 17.02
CA PHE A 440 -3.41 -6.58 16.17
C PHE A 440 -3.56 -6.22 14.69
N SER A 441 -2.60 -6.61 13.83
CA SER A 441 -2.60 -6.19 12.42
C SER A 441 -3.19 -7.24 11.49
N GLY A 442 -3.07 -8.53 11.82
CA GLY A 442 -3.44 -9.62 10.91
C GLY A 442 -2.50 -9.73 9.69
N GLU A 443 -1.32 -9.11 9.77
CA GLU A 443 -0.27 -9.21 8.74
C GLU A 443 0.60 -10.47 8.91
N GLN A 444 0.42 -11.16 10.03
CA GLN A 444 0.96 -12.48 10.31
C GLN A 444 -0.18 -13.44 10.62
N PRO A 445 -0.01 -14.76 10.41
CA PRO A 445 -0.97 -15.75 10.85
C PRO A 445 -1.36 -15.50 12.32
N THR A 446 -2.64 -15.19 12.53
CA THR A 446 -3.13 -14.74 13.84
C THR A 446 -4.13 -15.75 14.39
N LEU A 447 -3.76 -16.41 15.48
CA LEU A 447 -4.65 -17.26 16.25
C LEU A 447 -5.52 -16.39 17.16
N VAL A 448 -6.83 -16.60 17.09
CA VAL A 448 -7.82 -15.94 17.94
C VAL A 448 -8.50 -17.01 18.78
N LEU A 449 -8.24 -16.97 20.09
CA LEU A 449 -8.70 -17.97 21.04
C LEU A 449 -9.70 -17.33 21.98
N ARG A 450 -10.89 -17.90 22.12
CA ARG A 450 -11.78 -17.61 23.25
C ARG A 450 -11.74 -18.76 24.24
N HIS A 451 -11.61 -18.42 25.49
CA HIS A 451 -11.52 -19.38 26.58
C HIS A 451 -12.05 -18.76 27.87
N GLN A 452 -12.17 -19.57 28.90
CA GLN A 452 -12.36 -19.08 30.26
C GLN A 452 -11.01 -18.65 30.87
N ASP A 453 -11.00 -17.52 31.57
CA ASP A 453 -9.84 -17.07 32.34
C ASP A 453 -9.52 -18.08 33.43
N SER A 454 -8.41 -18.80 33.29
CA SER A 454 -7.96 -19.76 34.28
C SER A 454 -6.44 -19.85 34.31
N ARG A 455 -5.91 -20.39 35.41
CA ARG A 455 -4.47 -20.54 35.58
C ARG A 455 -3.94 -21.58 34.60
N GLY A 456 -2.91 -21.20 33.85
CA GLY A 456 -2.15 -22.13 33.00
C GLY A 456 -2.40 -21.97 31.51
N VAL A 457 -3.55 -21.45 31.08
CA VAL A 457 -3.94 -21.36 29.65
C VAL A 457 -2.86 -20.71 28.79
N ILE A 458 -2.37 -19.53 29.20
CA ILE A 458 -1.35 -18.80 28.44
C ILE A 458 0.00 -19.54 28.42
N ALA A 459 0.36 -20.18 29.54
CA ALA A 459 1.59 -20.94 29.63
C ALA A 459 1.53 -22.18 28.72
N GLU A 460 0.43 -22.94 28.78
CA GLU A 460 0.18 -24.12 27.95
C GLU A 460 0.15 -23.77 26.46
N LEU A 461 -0.50 -22.67 26.08
CA LEU A 461 -0.49 -22.17 24.70
C LEU A 461 0.94 -21.89 24.23
N SER A 462 1.72 -21.16 25.04
CA SER A 462 3.11 -20.83 24.69
C SER A 462 4.00 -22.06 24.60
N SER A 463 3.84 -23.02 25.51
CA SER A 463 4.57 -24.30 25.50
C SER A 463 4.23 -25.13 24.28
N PHE A 464 2.94 -25.23 23.93
CA PHE A 464 2.51 -25.95 22.74
C PHE A 464 3.11 -25.36 21.46
N LEU A 465 3.05 -24.03 21.29
CA LEU A 465 3.61 -23.37 20.12
C LEU A 465 5.14 -23.55 20.03
N TYR A 466 5.84 -23.46 21.16
CA TYR A 466 7.28 -23.74 21.24
C TYR A 466 7.61 -25.18 20.82
N GLU A 467 6.89 -26.17 21.34
CA GLU A 467 7.09 -27.59 20.98
C GLU A 467 6.85 -27.86 19.49
N LYS A 468 5.98 -27.07 18.86
CA LYS A 468 5.69 -27.12 17.43
C LYS A 468 6.64 -26.28 16.58
N GLY A 469 7.62 -25.63 17.19
CA GLY A 469 8.63 -24.82 16.50
C GLY A 469 8.14 -23.46 16.03
N PHE A 470 7.03 -22.95 16.59
CA PHE A 470 6.51 -21.62 16.30
C PHE A 470 7.11 -20.59 17.25
N ASN A 471 7.59 -19.50 16.68
CA ASN A 471 7.83 -18.27 17.41
C ASN A 471 6.53 -17.48 17.55
N ILE A 472 6.39 -16.77 18.67
CA ILE A 472 5.27 -15.87 18.95
C ILE A 472 5.78 -14.44 18.77
N ALA A 473 5.36 -13.78 17.70
CA ALA A 473 5.72 -12.40 17.40
C ALA A 473 4.96 -11.42 18.29
N ARG A 474 3.69 -11.72 18.57
CA ARG A 474 2.86 -10.94 19.49
C ARG A 474 1.87 -11.84 20.22
N LEU A 475 1.69 -11.58 21.51
CA LEU A 475 0.69 -12.22 22.36
C LEU A 475 -0.09 -11.15 23.11
N LEU A 476 -1.42 -11.18 23.00
CA LEU A 476 -2.33 -10.29 23.72
C LEU A 476 -3.38 -11.14 24.40
N ASN A 477 -3.77 -10.77 25.63
CA ASN A 477 -4.86 -11.44 26.33
C ASN A 477 -5.68 -10.41 27.08
N GLU A 478 -6.99 -10.43 26.86
CA GLU A 478 -7.96 -9.59 27.57
C GLU A 478 -9.06 -10.46 28.19
N ARG A 479 -9.55 -10.04 29.36
CA ARG A 479 -10.58 -10.77 30.11
C ARG A 479 -11.68 -9.84 30.61
N SER A 480 -12.91 -10.34 30.66
CA SER A 480 -14.05 -9.57 31.18
C SER A 480 -13.97 -9.36 32.69
N SER A 481 -13.51 -10.37 33.41
CA SER A 481 -13.38 -10.41 34.87
C SER A 481 -12.46 -11.57 35.27
N ILE A 482 -12.02 -11.60 36.53
CA ILE A 482 -11.31 -12.76 37.09
C ILE A 482 -12.22 -14.00 36.95
N GLY A 483 -11.74 -15.05 36.26
CA GLY A 483 -12.51 -16.27 36.01
C GLY A 483 -13.62 -16.16 34.96
N GLY A 484 -13.74 -14.99 34.32
CA GLY A 484 -14.74 -14.71 33.29
C GLY A 484 -14.29 -15.18 31.89
N SER A 485 -15.00 -14.72 30.87
CA SER A 485 -14.58 -14.94 29.48
C SER A 485 -13.31 -14.16 29.17
N ALA A 486 -12.43 -14.77 28.39
CA ALA A 486 -11.20 -14.19 27.94
C ALA A 486 -10.99 -14.47 26.45
N ILE A 487 -10.19 -13.60 25.85
CA ILE A 487 -9.77 -13.70 24.47
C ILE A 487 -8.26 -13.48 24.40
N THR A 488 -7.59 -14.43 23.75
CA THR A 488 -6.15 -14.39 23.49
C THR A 488 -5.91 -14.29 21.99
N ILE A 489 -5.07 -13.34 21.59
CA ILE A 489 -4.59 -13.15 20.22
C ILE A 489 -3.11 -13.53 20.19
N CYS A 490 -2.72 -14.38 19.26
CA CYS A 490 -1.34 -14.81 19.06
C CYS A 490 -0.94 -14.69 17.59
N GLU A 491 -0.04 -13.76 17.26
CA GLU A 491 0.56 -13.61 15.93
C GLU A 491 1.85 -14.45 15.88
N VAL A 492 1.95 -15.36 14.90
CA VAL A 492 3.08 -16.30 14.75
C VAL A 492 3.82 -16.12 13.42
N ASP A 493 5.10 -16.48 13.38
CA ASP A 493 5.99 -16.19 12.23
C ASP A 493 5.70 -17.04 10.97
N TYR A 494 5.13 -18.23 11.13
CA TYR A 494 4.97 -19.20 10.06
C TYR A 494 3.50 -19.54 9.78
N LEU A 495 3.23 -20.03 8.56
CA LEU A 495 1.92 -20.52 8.17
C LEU A 495 1.44 -21.59 9.15
N VAL A 496 0.20 -21.41 9.60
CA VAL A 496 -0.51 -22.37 10.45
C VAL A 496 -1.41 -23.23 9.56
N ASP A 497 -1.23 -24.54 9.65
CA ASP A 497 -2.11 -25.51 9.00
C ASP A 497 -3.28 -25.95 9.90
N ASP A 498 -4.27 -26.61 9.31
CA ASP A 498 -5.46 -27.07 10.03
C ASP A 498 -5.13 -28.22 11.02
N SER A 499 -3.99 -28.92 10.84
CA SER A 499 -3.53 -29.95 11.78
C SER A 499 -3.13 -29.33 13.11
N LEU A 500 -2.36 -28.24 13.06
CA LEU A 500 -1.95 -27.50 14.26
C LEU A 500 -3.16 -26.98 15.04
N LEU A 501 -4.19 -26.46 14.35
CA LEU A 501 -5.42 -25.99 15.01
C LEU A 501 -6.15 -27.13 15.72
N THR A 502 -6.23 -28.30 15.08
CA THR A 502 -6.87 -29.49 15.66
C THR A 502 -6.10 -29.98 16.89
N GLU A 503 -4.78 -30.05 16.80
CA GLU A 503 -3.91 -30.44 17.90
C GLU A 503 -3.96 -29.46 19.07
N LEU A 504 -3.96 -28.15 18.78
CA LEU A 504 -4.05 -27.10 19.80
C LEU A 504 -5.37 -27.19 20.58
N LYS A 505 -6.49 -27.39 19.87
CA LYS A 505 -7.80 -27.54 20.51
C LYS A 505 -7.90 -28.82 21.35
N ALA A 506 -7.21 -29.89 20.94
CA ALA A 506 -7.12 -31.12 21.73
C ALA A 506 -6.22 -30.97 22.96
N ALA A 507 -5.11 -30.22 22.83
CA ALA A 507 -4.15 -30.00 23.91
C ALA A 507 -4.69 -29.04 24.98
N LEU A 508 -5.51 -28.05 24.60
CA LEU A 508 -6.13 -27.09 25.49
C LEU A 508 -7.67 -27.13 25.37
N PRO A 509 -8.34 -28.09 26.05
CA PRO A 509 -9.80 -28.25 25.98
C PRO A 509 -10.61 -27.07 26.52
N ILE A 510 -9.96 -26.17 27.27
CA ILE A 510 -10.56 -24.94 27.80
C ILE A 510 -10.80 -23.86 26.74
N ILE A 511 -10.28 -24.06 25.52
CA ILE A 511 -10.53 -23.18 24.39
C ILE A 511 -11.92 -23.50 23.84
N ASP A 512 -12.87 -22.60 24.09
CA ASP A 512 -14.24 -22.67 23.58
C ASP A 512 -14.26 -22.47 22.05
N GLU A 513 -13.45 -21.53 21.57
CA GLU A 513 -13.36 -21.15 20.16
C GLU A 513 -11.92 -20.89 19.76
N LEU A 514 -11.52 -21.45 18.61
CA LEU A 514 -10.21 -21.25 18.00
C LEU A 514 -10.42 -20.87 16.54
N LEU A 515 -9.94 -19.69 16.15
CA LEU A 515 -9.99 -19.18 14.79
C LEU A 515 -8.58 -18.82 14.33
N LEU A 516 -8.35 -18.89 13.02
CA LEU A 516 -7.12 -18.47 12.37
C LEU A 516 -7.46 -17.39 11.35
N ILE A 517 -6.83 -16.23 11.51
CA ILE A 517 -6.78 -15.21 10.46
C ILE A 517 -5.53 -15.51 9.63
N LYS A 518 -5.75 -15.88 8.38
CA LYS A 518 -4.72 -16.10 7.36
C LYS A 518 -4.34 -14.77 6.72
N THR A 519 -3.06 -14.65 6.39
CA THR A 519 -2.50 -13.54 5.63
C THR A 519 -2.67 -13.79 4.14
N ASP A 520 -3.04 -12.74 3.39
CA ASP A 520 -3.12 -12.75 1.92
C ASP A 520 -1.77 -13.00 1.24
#